data_AF-A0A662QKS5-F1
#
_entry.id   AF-A0A662QKS5-F1
#
_cell.length_a   1.000
_cell.length_b   1.000
_cell.length_c   1.000
_cell.angle_alpha   90.00
_cell.angle_beta   90.00
_cell.angle_gamma   90.00
#
_symmetry.space_group_name_H-M   'P 1'
#
loop_
_entity.id
_entity.type
_entity.pdbx_description
1 polymer ?
#
loop_
_entity_poly.entity_id
_entity_poly.type
_entity_poly.pdbx_seq_one_letter_code
_entity_poly.pdbx_strand_id
1 'polypeptide(L)' 'MDAALFAAGLALILMGILLMALALASTRARVRGGGVILIGPFPIIFGDRSLAPLLVAAALAAILILVMASLLAGAGGWAA' A
#
# COMPACT_ATOMS: atom_id res chain seq x y z
N MET A 1 30.43 -19.49 25.06
CA MET A 1 29.91 -19.80 23.70
C MET A 1 28.79 -18.83 23.30
N ASP A 2 28.17 -18.18 24.28
CA ASP A 2 27.01 -17.28 24.13
C ASP A 2 27.39 -15.94 23.47
N ALA A 3 28.56 -15.37 23.82
CA ALA A 3 29.06 -14.15 23.20
C ALA A 3 29.38 -14.33 21.71
N ALA A 4 29.83 -15.52 21.30
CA ALA A 4 30.12 -15.82 19.90
C ALA A 4 28.84 -15.94 19.07
N LEU A 5 27.80 -16.58 19.61
CA LEU A 5 26.48 -16.66 18.98
C LEU A 5 25.82 -15.28 18.89
N PHE A 6 25.95 -14.46 19.93
CA PHE A 6 25.46 -13.08 19.93
C PHE A 6 26.18 -12.22 18.88
N ALA A 7 27.51 -12.29 18.83
CA ALA A 7 28.30 -11.56 17.84
C ALA A 7 28.00 -12.03 16.41
N ALA A 8 27.81 -13.33 16.19
CA ALA A 8 27.44 -13.89 14.89
C ALA A 8 26.04 -13.41 14.46
N GLY A 9 25.06 -13.41 15.37
CA GLY A 9 23.72 -12.89 15.10
C GLY A 9 23.73 -11.40 14.76
N LEU A 10 24.48 -10.58 15.53
CA LEU A 10 24.64 -9.16 15.27
C LEU A 10 25.31 -8.91 13.92
N ALA A 11 26.38 -9.65 13.60
CA ALA A 11 27.07 -9.56 12.31
C ALA A 11 26.14 -9.90 11.14
N LEU A 12 25.28 -10.93 11.30
CA LEU A 12 24.33 -11.33 10.27
C LEU A 12 23.27 -10.25 10.01
N ILE A 13 22.74 -9.62 11.07
CA ILE A 13 21.79 -8.51 10.95
C ILE A 13 22.44 -7.33 10.22
N LEU A 14 23.66 -6.95 10.62
CA LEU A 14 24.40 -5.85 10.00
C LEU A 14 24.69 -6.14 8.52
N MET A 15 25.09 -7.38 8.21
CA MET A 15 25.31 -7.82 6.84
C MET A 15 24.02 -7.73 6.01
N GLY A 16 22.89 -8.18 6.56
CA GLY A 16 21.59 -8.09 5.89
C GLY A 16 21.18 -6.65 5.58
N ILE A 17 21.32 -5.74 6.55
CA ILE A 17 21.03 -4.31 6.35
C ILE A 17 21.96 -3.71 5.28
N LEU A 18 23.25 -4.02 5.34
CA LEU A 18 24.24 -3.49 4.39
C LEU A 18 23.94 -3.95 2.95
N LEU A 19 23.62 -5.23 2.77
CA LEU A 19 23.26 -5.79 1.46
C LEU A 19 21.97 -5.15 0.92
N MET A 20 20.97 -4.93 1.77
CA MET A 20 19.72 -4.28 1.38
C MET A 20 19.94 -2.82 0.98
N ALA A 21 20.77 -2.09 1.71
CA ALA A 21 21.15 -0.72 1.37
C ALA A 21 21.91 -0.64 0.03
N LEU A 22 22.84 -1.57 -0.22
CA LEU A 22 23.55 -1.66 -1.50
C LEU A 22 22.61 -1.98 -2.67
N ALA A 23 21.66 -2.89 -2.46
CA ALA A 23 20.66 -3.25 -3.47
C ALA A 23 19.75 -2.07 -3.84
N LEU A 24 19.31 -1.30 -2.83
CA LEU A 24 18.55 -0.07 -3.03
C LEU A 24 19.38 1.02 -3.72
N ALA A 25 20.67 1.13 -3.41
CA ALA A 25 21.56 2.11 -4.02
C ALA A 25 21.93 1.77 -5.48
N SER A 26 22.03 0.48 -5.83
CA SER A 26 22.42 0.04 -7.17
C SER A 26 21.29 0.18 -8.20
N THR A 27 20.04 0.12 -7.75
CA THR A 27 18.88 0.22 -8.64
C THR A 27 18.38 1.66 -8.66
N ARG A 28 18.49 2.36 -9.80
CA ARG A 28 17.64 3.55 -10.07
C ARG A 28 16.20 3.09 -10.29
N ALA A 29 15.58 2.56 -9.22
CA ALA A 29 14.17 2.21 -9.25
C ALA A 29 13.41 3.53 -9.32
N ARG A 30 12.82 3.82 -10.48
CA ARG A 30 11.85 4.91 -10.59
C ARG A 30 10.65 4.48 -9.76
N VAL A 31 10.53 5.05 -8.56
CA VAL A 31 9.39 4.81 -7.68
C VAL A 31 8.16 5.33 -8.40
N ARG A 32 7.39 4.41 -9.00
CA ARG A 32 6.09 4.72 -9.58
C ARG A 32 5.11 4.74 -8.41
N GLY A 33 4.79 5.94 -7.96
CA GLY A 33 3.81 6.19 -6.92
C GLY A 33 2.53 6.75 -7.52
N GLY A 34 1.42 6.52 -6.82
CA GLY A 34 0.14 7.11 -7.14
C GLY A 34 -0.87 6.79 -6.05
N GLY A 35 -2.03 7.41 -6.11
CA GLY A 35 -3.10 7.24 -5.15
C GLY A 35 -4.44 7.74 -5.68
N VAL A 36 -5.46 7.56 -4.85
CA VAL A 36 -6.82 8.00 -5.12
C VAL A 36 -7.30 8.79 -3.91
N ILE A 37 -7.74 10.04 -4.13
CA ILE A 37 -8.45 10.83 -3.13
C ILE A 37 -9.93 10.72 -3.43
N LEU A 38 -10.73 10.18 -2.52
CA LEU A 38 -12.18 10.20 -2.64
C LEU A 38 -12.72 11.44 -1.95
N ILE A 39 -13.26 12.39 -2.73
CA ILE A 39 -14.02 13.54 -2.21
C ILE A 39 -15.51 13.24 -2.48
N GLY A 40 -16.18 12.66 -1.48
CA GLY A 40 -17.50 12.07 -1.71
C GLY A 40 -17.43 10.91 -2.73
N PRO A 41 -18.46 10.68 -3.56
CA PRO A 41 -18.44 9.61 -4.56
C PRO A 41 -17.53 9.93 -5.77
N PHE A 42 -16.81 11.06 -5.77
CA PHE A 42 -15.94 11.48 -6.86
C PHE A 42 -14.47 11.15 -6.56
N PRO A 43 -13.87 10.18 -7.27
CA PRO A 43 -12.47 9.83 -7.09
C PRO A 43 -11.55 10.75 -7.91
N ILE A 44 -10.50 11.25 -7.28
CA ILE A 44 -9.40 11.99 -7.92
C ILE A 44 -8.17 11.09 -7.93
N ILE A 45 -7.79 10.62 -9.12
CA ILE A 45 -6.66 9.72 -9.31
C ILE A 45 -5.42 10.54 -9.64
N PHE A 46 -4.33 10.29 -8.92
CA PHE A 46 -3.05 10.95 -9.11
C PHE A 46 -1.91 9.92 -9.15
N GLY A 47 -0.84 10.22 -9.89
CA GLY A 47 0.35 9.36 -9.95
C GLY A 47 0.79 8.96 -11.36
N ASP A 48 1.61 7.91 -11.43
CA ASP A 48 2.17 7.42 -12.70
C ASP A 48 1.08 6.82 -13.61
N ARG A 49 1.09 7.19 -14.89
CA ARG A 49 0.13 6.68 -15.90
C ARG A 49 0.11 5.15 -16.02
N SER A 50 1.22 4.47 -15.74
CA SER A 50 1.26 3.01 -15.73
C SER A 50 0.41 2.39 -14.63
N LEU A 51 0.20 3.12 -13.54
CA LEU A 51 -0.64 2.71 -12.42
C LEU A 51 -2.08 3.20 -12.56
N ALA A 52 -2.36 4.08 -13.52
CA ALA A 52 -3.70 4.61 -13.76
C ALA A 52 -4.79 3.51 -13.85
N PRO A 53 -4.65 2.41 -14.62
CA PRO A 53 -5.69 1.39 -14.67
C PRO A 53 -5.91 0.69 -13.32
N LEU A 54 -4.84 0.45 -12.57
CA LEU A 54 -4.92 -0.15 -11.23
C LEU A 54 -5.60 0.80 -10.24
N LEU A 55 -5.24 2.09 -10.25
CA LEU A 55 -5.82 3.11 -9.37
C LEU A 55 -7.28 3.39 -9.70
N VAL A 56 -7.66 3.38 -10.98
CA VAL A 56 -9.07 3.47 -11.42
C VAL A 56 -9.85 2.25 -10.91
N ALA A 57 -9.33 1.04 -11.07
CA ALA A 57 -9.99 -0.17 -10.57
C ALA A 57 -10.18 -0.14 -9.05
N ALA A 58 -9.15 0.30 -8.31
CA ALA A 58 -9.23 0.47 -6.86
C ALA A 58 -10.27 1.53 -6.46
N ALA A 59 -10.32 2.66 -7.18
CA ALA A 59 -11.30 3.72 -6.95
C ALA A 59 -12.75 3.21 -7.16
N LEU A 60 -12.99 2.50 -8.26
CA LEU A 60 -14.30 1.91 -8.57
C LEU A 60 -14.71 0.87 -7.54
N ALA A 61 -13.78 0.02 -7.09
CA ALA A 61 -14.03 -0.95 -6.03
C ALA A 61 -14.42 -0.26 -4.72
N ALA A 62 -13.70 0.80 -4.32
CA ALA A 62 -14.02 1.57 -3.13
C ALA A 62 -15.40 2.23 -3.22
N ILE A 63 -15.77 2.80 -4.38
CA ILE A 63 -17.09 3.38 -4.61
C ILE A 63 -18.18 2.30 -4.53
N LEU A 64 -17.96 1.13 -5.15
CA LEU A 64 -18.91 0.02 -5.11
C LEU A 64 -19.15 -0.45 -3.68
N ILE A 65 -18.09 -0.60 -2.88
CA ILE A 65 -18.20 -0.97 -1.46
C ILE A 65 -19.00 0.09 -0.70
N LEU A 66 -18.71 1.38 -0.93
CA LEU A 66 -19.42 2.48 -0.26
C LEU A 66 -20.91 2.51 -0.62
N VAL A 67 -21.25 2.31 -1.89
CA VAL A 67 -22.64 2.22 -2.36
C VAL A 67 -23.33 1.01 -1.74
N MET A 68 -22.69 -0.16 -1.74
CA MET A 68 -23.24 -1.38 -1.15
C MET A 68 -23.49 -1.20 0.35
N ALA A 69 -22.53 -0.64 1.07
CA ALA A 69 -22.65 -0.34 2.50
C ALA A 69 -23.79 0.66 2.76
N SER A 70 -23.95 1.68 1.90
CA SER A 70 -25.03 2.67 2.02
C SER A 70 -26.40 2.04 1.77
N LEU A 71 -26.53 1.15 0.79
CA LEU A 71 -27.77 0.43 0.50
C LEU A 71 -28.13 -0.54 1.61
N LEU A 72 -27.14 -1.28 2.15
CA LEU A 72 -27.34 -2.19 3.28
C LEU A 72 -27.73 -1.44 4.56
N ALA A 73 -27.08 -0.31 4.85
CA ALA A 73 -27.41 0.54 6.00
C ALA A 73 -28.80 1.20 5.84
N GLY A 74 -29.13 1.68 4.63
CA GLY A 74 -30.44 2.26 4.32
C GLY A 74 -31.58 1.22 4.35
N ALA A 75 -31.32 -0.03 4.00
CA ALA A 75 -32.27 -1.13 4.10
C ALA A 75 -32.55 -1.56 5.55
N GLY A 76 -31.63 -1.31 6.49
CA GLY A 76 -31.80 -1.59 7.92
C GLY A 76 -32.44 -0.45 8.74
N GLY A 77 -32.59 0.75 8.16
CA GLY A 77 -33.00 1.97 8.88
C GLY A 77 -34.52 2.20 9.01
N TRP A 78 -35.37 1.33 8.47
CA TRP A 78 -36.85 1.43 8.54
C TRP A 78 -37.48 0.47 9.56
N ALA A 79 -36.66 -0.17 10.41
CA ALA A 79 -37.10 -1.20 11.36
C ALA A 79 -36.85 -0.84 12.84
N ALA A 80 -36.82 0.45 13.18
CA ALA A 80 -36.75 0.93 14.57
C ALA A 80 -37.85 1.97 14.83
#